data_AF-A0A0L0P6M8-F1
#
_entry.id   AF-A0A0L0P6M8-F1
#
_cell.length_a   1.000
_cell.length_b   1.000
_cell.length_c   1.000
_cell.angle_alpha   90.00
_cell.angle_beta   90.00
_cell.angle_gamma   90.00
#
_symmetry.space_group_name_H-M   'P 1'
#
loop_
_entity.id
_entity.type
_entity.pdbx_description
1 polymer ?
#
loop_
_entity_poly.entity_id
_entity_poly.type
_entity_poly.pdbx_seq_one_letter_code
_entity_poly.pdbx_strand_id
1 'polypeptide(L)'
;MSASLHHEKIALTKKELMYVYKQFVEAAQSKYSQHLPGSDRHDPLQIEVENLVNETFAEVFEMAKWALVVDGLDFNQENISIKELLLLKPTEEVMPFDTELNLNLRTLIQQVEKETTEVTKLRRELPDRARDAYELLISTTDEEVTSIIKELNEEYKERSKSAENRDLKEVIPSANDLICDYEESIERLSALKKALPEQLAQVESWNNTVDFLEERRQQQQMEKQLL
;
A
#
# COMPACT_ATOMS: atom_id res chain seq x y z
N MET A 1 49.19 85.44 17.51
CA MET A 1 48.67 84.50 18.53
C MET A 1 48.75 83.12 17.92
N SER A 2 49.84 82.41 18.19
CA SER A 2 50.16 81.10 17.59
C SER A 2 49.65 80.01 18.51
N ALA A 3 48.46 79.49 18.23
CA ALA A 3 47.81 78.45 19.06
C ALA A 3 47.13 77.39 18.18
N SER A 4 47.78 76.98 17.10
CA SER A 4 47.38 75.83 16.30
C SER A 4 48.60 75.24 15.62
N LEU A 5 48.73 73.90 15.62
CA LEU A 5 49.59 73.04 14.77
C LEU A 5 50.62 72.12 15.45
N HIS A 6 50.60 71.92 16.76
CA HIS A 6 51.24 70.73 17.37
C HIS A 6 50.19 69.93 18.13
N HIS A 7 49.51 69.03 17.42
CA HIS A 7 48.92 67.88 18.10
C HIS A 7 50.08 67.00 18.55
N GLU A 8 50.18 66.72 19.85
CA GLU A 8 51.17 65.78 20.38
C GLU A 8 50.85 64.40 19.82
N LYS A 9 51.64 63.94 18.85
CA LYS A 9 51.59 62.56 18.41
C LYS A 9 52.24 61.68 19.45
N ILE A 10 51.64 60.53 19.72
CA ILE A 10 52.17 59.56 20.67
C ILE A 10 53.32 58.82 19.99
N ALA A 11 54.53 59.01 20.50
CA ALA A 11 55.70 58.27 20.05
C ALA A 11 55.73 56.90 20.75
N LEU A 12 55.71 55.82 19.96
CA LEU A 12 55.78 54.44 20.45
C LEU A 12 56.89 53.68 19.75
N THR A 13 57.47 52.71 20.44
CA THR A 13 58.33 51.71 19.80
C THR A 13 57.47 50.62 19.16
N LYS A 14 57.91 49.97 18.07
CA LYS A 14 57.17 48.82 17.51
C LYS A 14 56.86 47.72 18.55
N LYS A 15 57.78 47.48 19.48
CA LYS A 15 57.60 46.51 20.57
C LYS A 15 56.49 46.92 21.54
N GLU A 16 56.37 48.21 21.83
CA GLU A 16 55.35 48.76 22.73
C GLU A 16 53.97 48.68 22.08
N LEU A 17 53.86 49.03 20.80
CA LEU A 17 52.62 48.87 20.04
C LEU A 17 52.16 47.41 20.00
N MET A 18 53.09 46.48 19.76
CA MET A 18 52.81 45.04 19.76
C MET A 18 52.39 44.55 21.16
N TYR A 19 53.01 45.04 22.22
CA TYR A 19 52.66 44.70 23.59
C TYR A 19 51.25 45.19 23.94
N VAL A 20 50.91 46.43 23.60
CA VAL A 20 49.57 46.99 23.81
C VAL A 20 48.54 46.16 23.04
N TYR A 21 48.77 45.88 21.76
CA TYR A 21 47.88 45.04 20.96
C TYR A 21 47.66 43.65 21.57
N LYS A 22 48.75 42.99 22.00
CA LYS A 22 48.69 41.68 22.69
C LYS A 22 47.86 41.74 23.97
N GLN A 23 48.02 42.80 24.76
CA GLN A 23 47.24 43.00 25.99
C GLN A 23 45.73 43.14 25.71
N PHE A 24 45.35 43.81 24.62
CA PHE A 24 43.95 43.89 24.18
C PHE A 24 43.39 42.52 23.80
N VAL A 25 44.13 41.74 23.00
CA VAL A 25 43.73 40.39 22.60
C VAL A 25 43.60 39.45 23.80
N GLU A 26 44.58 39.46 24.72
CA GLU A 26 44.53 38.64 25.94
C GLU A 26 43.36 39.02 26.86
N ALA A 27 43.08 40.32 27.01
CA ALA A 27 41.93 40.79 27.78
C ALA A 27 40.60 40.37 27.12
N ALA A 28 40.53 40.44 25.79
CA ALA A 28 39.37 40.02 25.03
C ALA A 28 39.12 38.51 25.15
N GLN A 29 40.17 37.69 25.02
CA GLN A 29 40.11 36.24 25.22
C GLN A 29 39.66 35.89 26.64
N SER A 30 40.19 36.57 27.65
CA SER A 30 39.72 36.41 29.03
C SER A 30 38.24 36.75 29.17
N LYS A 31 37.74 37.79 28.48
CA LYS A 31 36.32 38.15 28.48
C LYS A 31 35.45 37.13 27.76
N TYR A 32 35.88 36.60 26.62
CA TYR A 32 35.12 35.57 25.91
C TYR A 32 34.97 34.32 26.78
N SER A 33 36.08 33.86 27.37
CA SER A 33 36.10 32.67 28.21
C SER A 33 35.18 32.78 29.44
N GLN A 34 34.90 34.01 29.90
CA GLN A 34 34.03 34.26 31.05
C GLN A 34 32.54 34.41 30.66
N HIS A 35 32.24 34.95 29.48
CA HIS A 35 30.88 35.38 29.12
C HIS A 35 30.19 34.49 28.07
N LEU A 36 30.93 33.72 27.27
CA LEU A 36 30.37 32.79 26.30
C LEU A 36 30.17 31.41 26.96
N PRO A 37 28.94 30.88 27.00
CA PRO A 37 28.68 29.53 27.50
C PRO A 37 29.01 28.49 26.43
N GLY A 38 30.23 27.96 26.45
CA GLY A 38 30.67 26.91 25.53
C GLY A 38 32.16 26.64 25.71
N SER A 39 32.52 25.47 26.23
CA SER A 39 33.92 25.12 26.54
C SER A 39 34.58 24.24 25.47
N ASP A 40 33.97 24.11 24.29
CA ASP A 40 34.61 23.45 23.15
C ASP A 40 35.31 24.50 22.30
N ARG A 41 36.61 24.27 22.07
CA ARG A 41 37.51 25.16 21.31
C ARG A 41 37.06 25.42 19.85
N HIS A 42 35.98 24.78 19.39
CA HIS A 42 35.47 24.82 18.02
C HIS A 42 34.00 25.25 17.95
N ASP A 43 33.49 25.99 18.95
CA ASP A 43 32.15 26.59 18.84
C ASP A 43 32.14 27.64 17.71
N PRO A 44 31.31 27.48 16.66
CA PRO A 44 31.24 28.44 15.57
C PRO A 44 30.89 29.85 16.06
N LEU A 45 30.06 29.98 17.09
CA LEU A 45 29.67 31.30 17.63
C LEU A 45 30.86 32.00 18.29
N GLN A 46 31.70 31.24 19.01
CA GLN A 46 32.89 31.79 19.64
C GLN A 46 33.89 32.29 18.59
N ILE A 47 34.09 31.52 17.52
CA ILE A 47 35.00 31.87 16.42
C ILE A 47 34.50 33.13 15.70
N GLU A 48 33.20 33.24 15.42
CA GLU A 48 32.62 34.44 14.79
C GLU A 48 32.82 35.69 15.66
N VAL A 49 32.58 35.58 16.97
CA VAL A 49 32.77 36.70 17.90
C VAL A 49 34.24 37.10 18.01
N GLU A 50 35.15 36.12 18.07
CA GLU A 50 36.59 36.38 18.10
C GLU A 50 37.06 37.08 16.82
N ASN A 51 36.60 36.63 15.65
CA ASN A 51 36.92 37.24 14.37
C ASN A 51 36.40 38.69 14.29
N LEU A 52 35.13 38.91 14.67
CA LEU A 52 34.52 40.24 14.66
C LEU A 52 35.30 41.21 15.54
N VAL A 53 35.67 40.80 16.75
CA VAL A 53 36.38 41.70 17.65
C VAL A 53 37.83 41.92 17.19
N ASN A 54 38.51 40.90 16.69
CA ASN A 54 39.85 41.07 16.10
C ASN A 54 39.82 42.05 14.91
N GLU A 55 38.76 42.02 14.09
CA GLU A 55 38.53 43.01 13.03
C GLU A 55 38.32 44.41 13.60
N THR A 56 37.45 44.57 14.60
CA THR A 56 37.23 45.88 15.24
C THR A 56 38.49 46.44 15.88
N PHE A 57 39.34 45.61 16.49
CA PHE A 57 40.63 46.07 17.02
C PHE A 57 41.51 46.56 15.88
N ALA A 58 41.60 45.83 14.77
CA ALA A 58 42.38 46.28 13.65
C ALA A 58 41.86 47.62 13.09
N GLU A 59 40.55 47.83 13.03
CA GLU A 59 39.95 49.12 12.64
C GLU A 59 40.28 50.24 13.64
N VAL A 60 40.17 50.00 14.95
CA VAL A 60 40.49 50.98 15.99
C VAL A 60 41.95 51.38 15.92
N PHE A 61 42.86 50.42 15.73
CA PHE A 61 44.27 50.72 15.56
C PHE A 61 44.53 51.49 14.26
N GLU A 62 43.89 51.14 13.15
CA GLU A 62 43.95 51.94 11.91
C GLU A 62 43.41 53.37 12.08
N MET A 63 42.38 53.57 12.90
CA MET A 63 41.92 54.92 13.27
C MET A 63 42.90 55.63 14.20
N ALA A 64 43.57 54.91 15.10
CA ALA A 64 44.58 55.47 15.98
C ALA A 64 45.86 55.88 15.22
N LYS A 65 46.10 55.31 14.04
CA LYS A 65 47.26 55.59 13.16
C LYS A 65 47.57 57.07 13.02
N TRP A 66 46.54 57.90 12.88
CA TRP A 66 46.67 59.34 12.65
C TRP A 66 47.34 60.10 13.80
N ALA A 67 47.31 59.54 15.01
CA ALA A 67 47.84 60.11 16.23
C ALA A 67 49.14 59.44 16.72
N LEU A 68 49.66 58.43 16.00
CA LEU A 68 50.82 57.64 16.41
C LEU A 68 52.05 57.93 15.54
N VAL A 69 53.23 57.94 16.16
CA VAL A 69 54.54 57.91 15.49
C VAL A 69 55.27 56.68 16.02
N VAL A 70 55.62 55.73 15.15
CA VAL A 70 56.31 54.51 15.59
C VAL A 70 57.74 54.50 15.09
N ASP A 71 58.70 54.35 16.01
CA ASP A 71 60.13 54.31 15.71
C ASP A 71 60.60 55.52 14.86
N GLY A 72 59.96 56.68 15.05
CA GLY A 72 60.26 57.91 14.30
C GLY A 72 59.59 58.01 12.92
N LEU A 73 58.82 57.00 12.50
CA LEU A 73 58.04 56.99 11.27
C LEU A 73 56.61 57.45 11.53
N ASP A 74 56.15 58.38 10.69
CA ASP A 74 54.78 58.90 10.72
C ASP A 74 53.93 58.14 9.69
N PHE A 75 53.02 57.29 10.17
CA PHE A 75 52.19 56.44 9.31
C PHE A 75 51.28 57.20 8.35
N ASN A 76 51.07 58.50 8.59
CA ASN A 76 50.31 59.36 7.69
C ASN A 76 51.04 59.61 6.36
N GLN A 77 52.37 59.57 6.37
CA GLN A 77 53.18 59.89 5.19
C GLN A 77 53.45 58.65 4.34
N GLU A 78 53.60 57.50 4.98
CA GLU A 78 54.04 56.27 4.31
C GLU A 78 52.87 55.35 3.88
N ASN A 79 51.61 55.69 4.22
CA ASN A 79 50.42 54.89 3.93
C ASN A 79 50.50 53.41 4.36
N ILE A 80 51.39 53.08 5.30
CA ILE A 80 51.54 51.72 5.81
C ILE A 80 50.30 51.37 6.65
N SER A 81 49.76 50.17 6.45
CA SER A 81 48.69 49.62 7.29
C SER A 81 49.28 49.07 8.59
N ILE A 82 48.62 49.30 9.71
CA ILE A 82 49.02 48.76 11.01
C ILE A 82 48.92 47.23 11.02
N LYS A 83 48.02 46.65 10.23
CA LYS A 83 47.93 45.20 10.02
C LYS A 83 49.25 44.62 9.48
N GLU A 84 49.87 45.31 8.52
CA GLU A 84 51.14 44.90 7.91
C GLU A 84 52.33 45.11 8.87
N LEU A 85 52.36 46.23 9.60
CA LEU A 85 53.44 46.53 10.55
C LEU A 85 53.49 45.53 11.71
N LEU A 86 52.33 45.21 12.27
CA LEU A 86 52.21 44.26 13.37
C LEU A 86 52.42 42.81 12.94
N LEU A 87 52.61 42.55 11.63
CA LEU A 87 52.73 41.20 11.07
C LEU A 87 51.60 40.31 11.60
N LEU A 88 50.40 40.88 11.75
CA LEU A 88 49.23 40.11 12.12
C LEU A 88 49.09 39.08 11.01
N LYS A 89 49.32 37.80 11.34
CA LYS A 89 49.01 36.71 10.43
C LYS A 89 47.57 36.94 9.97
N PRO A 90 47.25 36.77 8.67
CA PRO A 90 45.88 36.91 8.20
C PRO A 90 44.96 36.13 9.16
N THR A 91 43.94 36.83 9.67
CA THR A 91 43.04 36.37 10.74
C THR A 91 42.27 35.11 10.38
N GLU A 92 42.31 34.69 9.12
CA GLU A 92 41.94 33.34 8.73
C GLU A 92 42.98 32.36 9.28
N GLU A 93 42.74 31.90 10.51
CA GLU A 93 43.11 30.53 10.86
C GLU A 93 42.48 29.64 9.79
N VAL A 94 43.24 29.34 8.73
CA VAL A 94 42.83 28.38 7.70
C VAL A 94 42.64 27.07 8.43
N MET A 95 41.40 26.76 8.76
CA MET A 95 41.05 25.52 9.41
C MET A 95 41.70 24.39 8.60
N PRO A 96 42.46 23.50 9.26
CA PRO A 96 43.06 22.39 8.55
C PRO A 96 41.94 21.61 7.88
N PHE A 97 42.12 21.35 6.58
CA PHE A 97 41.11 20.65 5.81
C PHE A 97 40.93 19.24 6.37
N ASP A 98 39.78 19.00 7.01
CA ASP A 98 39.45 17.69 7.54
C ASP A 98 39.10 16.73 6.39
N THR A 99 40.05 15.87 6.07
CA THR A 99 39.89 14.87 5.01
C THR A 99 38.83 13.83 5.36
N GLU A 100 38.66 13.50 6.64
CA GLU A 100 37.68 12.50 7.08
C GLU A 100 36.26 13.04 6.94
N LEU A 101 36.04 14.28 7.39
CA LEU A 101 34.75 14.95 7.22
C LEU A 101 34.37 15.12 5.75
N ASN A 102 35.34 15.47 4.90
CA ASN A 102 35.09 15.58 3.45
C ASN A 102 34.77 14.22 2.81
N LEU A 103 35.44 13.14 3.23
CA LEU A 103 35.10 11.80 2.77
C LEU A 103 33.68 11.43 3.18
N ASN A 104 33.30 11.68 4.44
CA ASN A 104 31.95 11.44 4.94
C ASN A 104 30.92 12.27 4.15
N LEU A 105 31.18 13.55 3.91
CA LEU A 105 30.33 14.42 3.11
C LEU A 105 30.14 13.88 1.70
N ARG A 106 31.22 13.45 1.04
CA ARG A 106 31.16 12.84 -0.30
C ARG A 106 30.34 11.56 -0.30
N THR A 107 30.51 10.69 0.68
CA THR A 107 29.71 9.45 0.77
C THR A 107 28.23 9.75 0.99
N LEU A 108 27.91 10.75 1.81
CA LEU A 108 26.53 11.15 2.08
C LEU A 108 25.87 11.74 0.82
N ILE A 109 26.58 12.61 0.10
CA ILE A 109 26.11 13.18 -1.17
C ILE A 109 25.84 12.06 -2.17
N GLN A 110 26.77 11.10 -2.30
CA GLN A 110 26.60 9.96 -3.21
C GLN A 110 25.39 9.09 -2.83
N GLN A 111 25.14 8.89 -1.52
CA GLN A 111 23.97 8.15 -1.06
C GLN A 111 22.68 8.89 -1.41
N VAL A 112 22.63 10.20 -1.15
CA VAL A 112 21.47 11.05 -1.49
C VAL A 112 21.20 11.03 -2.99
N GLU A 113 22.23 11.11 -3.83
CA GLU A 113 22.10 11.01 -5.28
C GLU A 113 21.53 9.64 -5.69
N LYS A 114 22.08 8.55 -5.15
CA LYS A 114 21.60 7.19 -5.43
C LYS A 114 20.13 7.04 -5.07
N GLU A 115 19.75 7.38 -3.85
CA GLU A 115 18.36 7.29 -3.37
C GLU A 115 17.43 8.17 -4.21
N THR A 116 17.86 9.38 -4.57
CA THR A 116 17.08 10.28 -5.44
C THR A 116 16.84 9.65 -6.80
N THR A 117 17.86 9.03 -7.41
CA THR A 117 17.69 8.32 -8.69
C THR A 117 16.78 7.10 -8.56
N GLU A 118 16.87 6.33 -7.47
CA GLU A 118 16.01 5.17 -7.22
C GLU A 118 14.55 5.58 -7.03
N VAL A 119 14.28 6.59 -6.21
CA VAL A 119 12.92 7.13 -6.04
C VAL A 119 12.36 7.66 -7.35
N THR A 120 13.18 8.34 -8.16
CA THR A 120 12.75 8.84 -9.47
C THR A 120 12.41 7.71 -10.43
N LYS A 121 13.23 6.63 -10.46
CA LYS A 121 12.93 5.42 -11.23
C LYS A 121 11.65 4.75 -10.75
N LEU A 122 11.47 4.58 -9.44
CA LEU A 122 10.27 4.00 -8.86
C LEU A 122 9.01 4.79 -9.21
N ARG A 123 9.05 6.13 -9.13
CA ARG A 123 7.92 6.98 -9.51
C ARG A 123 7.52 6.83 -10.97
N ARG A 124 8.47 6.54 -11.86
CA ARG A 124 8.21 6.33 -13.29
C ARG A 124 7.73 4.91 -13.57
N GLU A 125 8.42 3.90 -13.04
CA GLU A 125 8.23 2.50 -13.43
C GLU A 125 7.13 1.79 -12.64
N LEU A 126 6.89 2.19 -11.39
CA LEU A 126 5.92 1.52 -10.53
C LEU A 126 4.48 1.70 -11.02
N PRO A 127 4.02 2.89 -11.46
CA PRO A 127 2.67 3.06 -11.99
C PRO A 127 2.44 2.24 -13.26
N ASP A 128 3.42 2.20 -14.16
CA ASP A 128 3.33 1.40 -15.39
C ASP A 128 3.28 -0.09 -15.07
N ARG A 129 4.18 -0.61 -14.21
CA ARG A 129 4.13 -2.01 -13.77
C ARG A 129 2.82 -2.37 -13.09
N ALA A 130 2.28 -1.48 -12.26
CA ALA A 130 1.00 -1.71 -11.60
C ALA A 130 -0.14 -1.77 -12.62
N ARG A 131 -0.18 -0.84 -13.59
CA ARG A 131 -1.16 -0.85 -14.68
C ARG A 131 -1.08 -2.16 -15.45
N ASP A 132 0.11 -2.54 -15.91
CA ASP A 132 0.30 -3.75 -16.72
C ASP A 132 -0.12 -5.02 -15.95
N ALA A 133 0.15 -5.08 -14.64
CA ALA A 133 -0.28 -6.20 -13.79
C ALA A 133 -1.82 -6.26 -13.64
N TYR A 134 -2.49 -5.12 -13.48
CA TYR A 134 -3.95 -5.07 -13.42
C TYR A 134 -4.59 -5.38 -14.77
N GLU A 135 -4.01 -4.89 -15.88
CA GLU A 135 -4.49 -5.17 -17.23
C GLU A 135 -4.41 -6.66 -17.54
N LEU A 136 -3.30 -7.33 -17.18
CA LEU A 136 -3.18 -8.77 -17.26
C LEU A 136 -4.26 -9.48 -16.44
N LEU A 137 -4.47 -9.08 -15.18
CA LEU A 137 -5.49 -9.69 -14.34
C LEU A 137 -6.90 -9.54 -14.96
N ILE A 138 -7.25 -8.34 -15.42
CA ILE A 138 -8.54 -8.09 -16.08
C ILE A 138 -8.69 -8.97 -17.32
N SER A 139 -7.67 -9.02 -18.18
CA SER A 139 -7.72 -9.84 -19.40
C SER A 139 -7.91 -11.33 -19.09
N THR A 140 -7.23 -11.86 -18.08
CA THR A 140 -7.40 -13.26 -17.66
C THR A 140 -8.79 -13.53 -17.10
N THR A 141 -9.33 -12.62 -16.28
CA THR A 141 -10.68 -12.78 -15.74
C THR A 141 -11.75 -12.65 -16.83
N ASP A 142 -11.56 -11.78 -17.81
CA ASP A 142 -12.47 -11.62 -18.94
C ASP A 142 -12.46 -12.88 -19.82
N GLU A 143 -11.31 -13.49 -20.03
CA GLU A 143 -11.18 -14.77 -20.75
C GLU A 143 -11.90 -15.91 -20.01
N GLU A 144 -11.71 -16.04 -18.69
CA GLU A 144 -12.39 -17.04 -17.85
C GLU A 144 -13.91 -16.84 -17.81
N VAL A 145 -14.38 -15.60 -17.65
CA VAL A 145 -15.82 -15.30 -17.67
C VAL A 145 -16.40 -15.61 -19.05
N THR A 146 -15.68 -15.27 -20.12
CA THR A 146 -16.10 -15.56 -21.49
C THR A 146 -16.16 -17.06 -21.76
N SER A 147 -15.24 -17.87 -21.23
CA SER A 147 -15.30 -19.33 -21.36
C SER A 147 -16.50 -19.91 -20.62
N ILE A 148 -16.76 -19.46 -19.38
CA ILE A 148 -17.93 -19.90 -18.60
C ILE A 148 -19.24 -19.54 -19.30
N ILE A 149 -19.34 -18.33 -19.86
CA ILE A 149 -20.53 -17.90 -20.62
C ILE A 149 -20.73 -18.75 -21.88
N LYS A 150 -19.65 -19.15 -22.56
CA LYS A 150 -19.73 -20.05 -23.72
C LYS A 150 -20.23 -21.43 -23.31
N GLU A 151 -19.67 -22.01 -22.25
CA GLU A 151 -20.10 -23.30 -21.70
C GLU A 151 -21.57 -23.30 -21.30
N LEU A 152 -22.03 -22.27 -20.56
CA LEU A 152 -23.44 -22.13 -20.19
C LEU A 152 -24.37 -21.97 -21.39
N ASN A 153 -23.94 -21.23 -22.42
CA ASN A 153 -24.73 -21.09 -23.65
C ASN A 153 -24.80 -22.39 -24.45
N GLU A 154 -23.74 -23.19 -24.47
CA GLU A 154 -23.74 -24.52 -25.08
C GLU A 154 -24.65 -25.47 -24.31
N GLU A 155 -24.55 -25.51 -22.98
CA GLU A 155 -25.45 -26.31 -22.13
C GLU A 155 -26.91 -25.90 -22.32
N TYR A 156 -27.22 -24.60 -22.37
CA TYR A 156 -28.56 -24.12 -22.65
C TYR A 156 -29.07 -24.56 -24.03
N LYS A 157 -28.23 -24.45 -25.07
CA LYS A 157 -28.57 -24.91 -26.43
C LYS A 157 -28.79 -26.43 -26.48
N GLU A 158 -27.98 -27.22 -25.80
CA GLU A 158 -28.16 -28.68 -25.72
C GLU A 158 -29.43 -29.05 -24.95
N ARG A 159 -29.75 -28.32 -23.88
CA ARG A 159 -30.98 -28.50 -23.11
C ARG A 159 -32.23 -28.11 -23.91
N SER A 160 -32.15 -27.04 -24.70
CA SER A 160 -33.23 -26.67 -25.64
C SER A 160 -33.38 -27.68 -26.77
N LYS A 161 -32.29 -28.17 -27.38
CA LYS A 161 -32.34 -29.23 -28.40
C LYS A 161 -32.88 -30.55 -27.84
N SER A 162 -32.52 -30.92 -26.61
CA SER A 162 -33.05 -32.13 -25.96
C SER A 162 -34.50 -31.97 -25.48
N ALA A 163 -34.96 -30.75 -25.18
CA ALA A 163 -36.36 -30.45 -24.93
C ALA A 163 -37.20 -30.45 -26.22
N GLU A 164 -36.65 -29.99 -27.34
CA GLU A 164 -37.30 -30.07 -28.66
C GLU A 164 -37.29 -31.49 -29.26
N ASN A 165 -36.30 -32.34 -28.89
CA ASN A 165 -36.21 -33.75 -29.33
C ASN A 165 -36.93 -34.75 -28.41
N ARG A 166 -37.54 -34.32 -27.30
CA ARG A 166 -38.53 -35.17 -26.62
C ARG A 166 -39.83 -35.02 -27.37
N ASP A 167 -40.03 -35.92 -28.32
CA ASP A 167 -41.30 -36.21 -28.95
C ASP A 167 -42.43 -36.26 -27.91
N LEU A 168 -43.13 -35.14 -27.75
CA LEU A 168 -44.43 -35.05 -27.07
C LEU A 168 -45.49 -35.92 -27.76
N LYS A 169 -45.14 -36.59 -28.88
CA LYS A 169 -45.96 -37.53 -29.64
C LYS A 169 -45.93 -38.96 -29.10
N GLU A 170 -44.90 -39.39 -28.34
CA GLU A 170 -44.83 -40.79 -27.88
C GLU A 170 -45.57 -41.05 -26.56
N VAL A 171 -45.82 -40.03 -25.74
CA VAL A 171 -46.38 -40.21 -24.39
C VAL A 171 -47.91 -40.12 -24.34
N ILE A 172 -48.57 -39.65 -25.40
CA ILE A 172 -50.04 -39.56 -25.45
C ILE A 172 -50.55 -40.69 -26.37
N PRO A 173 -51.08 -41.80 -25.81
CA PRO A 173 -51.77 -42.79 -26.64
C PRO A 173 -52.90 -42.12 -27.43
N SER A 174 -53.13 -42.60 -28.65
CA SER A 174 -54.13 -42.00 -29.54
C SER A 174 -55.48 -42.01 -28.85
N ALA A 175 -56.25 -40.93 -28.97
CA ALA A 175 -57.61 -40.84 -28.42
C ALA A 175 -58.49 -42.03 -28.86
N ASN A 176 -58.19 -42.63 -30.02
CA ASN A 176 -58.89 -43.81 -30.51
C ASN A 176 -58.59 -45.08 -29.70
N ASP A 177 -57.35 -45.26 -29.23
CA ASP A 177 -56.97 -46.44 -28.45
C ASP A 177 -57.71 -46.45 -27.09
N LEU A 178 -57.80 -45.27 -26.45
CA LEU A 178 -58.56 -45.09 -25.21
C LEU A 178 -60.07 -45.33 -25.40
N ILE A 179 -60.61 -44.99 -26.57
CA ILE A 179 -62.02 -45.24 -26.90
C ILE A 179 -62.25 -46.74 -27.08
N CYS A 180 -61.38 -47.45 -27.80
CA CYS A 180 -61.49 -48.89 -27.99
C CYS A 180 -61.42 -49.66 -26.67
N ASP A 181 -60.49 -49.30 -25.77
CA ASP A 181 -60.40 -49.91 -24.44
C ASP A 181 -61.67 -49.68 -23.61
N TYR A 182 -62.26 -48.49 -23.73
CA TYR A 182 -63.50 -48.15 -23.06
C TYR A 182 -64.69 -48.95 -23.60
N GLU A 183 -64.81 -49.07 -24.91
CA GLU A 183 -65.84 -49.89 -25.56
C GLU A 183 -65.74 -51.36 -25.17
N GLU A 184 -64.53 -51.94 -25.18
CA GLU A 184 -64.31 -53.32 -24.76
C GLU A 184 -64.71 -53.53 -23.29
N SER A 185 -64.41 -52.56 -22.42
CA SER A 185 -64.81 -52.64 -21.01
C SER A 185 -66.34 -52.63 -20.83
N ILE A 186 -67.06 -51.86 -21.64
CA ILE A 186 -68.53 -51.82 -21.64
C ILE A 186 -69.11 -53.14 -22.16
N GLU A 187 -68.54 -53.69 -23.23
CA GLU A 187 -68.97 -54.98 -23.76
C GLU A 187 -68.81 -56.10 -22.72
N ARG A 188 -67.66 -56.18 -22.05
CA ARG A 188 -67.41 -57.15 -20.98
C ARG A 188 -68.40 -56.99 -19.83
N LEU A 189 -68.70 -55.76 -19.42
CA LEU A 189 -69.69 -55.48 -18.36
C LEU A 189 -71.10 -55.90 -18.79
N SER A 190 -71.46 -55.68 -20.06
CA SER A 190 -72.74 -56.12 -20.61
C SER A 190 -72.87 -57.64 -20.67
N ALA A 191 -71.78 -58.34 -21.02
CA ALA A 191 -71.72 -59.80 -21.03
C ALA A 191 -71.85 -60.38 -19.62
N LEU A 192 -71.13 -59.79 -18.65
CA LEU A 192 -71.24 -60.16 -17.24
C LEU A 192 -72.67 -60.00 -16.73
N LYS A 193 -73.33 -58.88 -17.06
CA LYS A 193 -74.73 -58.62 -16.67
C LYS A 193 -75.70 -59.70 -17.19
N LYS A 194 -75.44 -60.27 -18.38
CA LYS A 194 -76.25 -61.37 -18.94
C LYS A 194 -75.93 -62.72 -18.28
N ALA A 195 -74.66 -63.00 -17.99
CA ALA A 195 -74.23 -64.28 -17.41
C ALA A 195 -74.54 -64.42 -15.91
N LEU A 196 -74.60 -63.31 -15.16
CA LEU A 196 -74.86 -63.29 -13.72
C LEU A 196 -76.18 -64.00 -13.32
N PRO A 197 -77.34 -63.71 -13.93
CA PRO A 197 -78.58 -64.40 -13.60
C PRO A 197 -78.57 -65.89 -13.98
N GLU A 198 -77.89 -66.28 -15.08
CA GLU A 198 -77.76 -67.69 -15.45
C GLU A 198 -76.92 -68.46 -14.42
N GLN A 199 -75.81 -67.88 -13.98
CA GLN A 199 -74.98 -68.47 -12.93
C GLN A 199 -75.71 -68.54 -11.59
N LEU A 200 -76.50 -67.51 -11.25
CA LEU A 200 -77.34 -67.52 -10.05
C LEU A 200 -78.37 -68.66 -10.10
N ALA A 201 -79.07 -68.81 -11.23
CA ALA A 201 -80.02 -69.90 -11.43
C ALA A 201 -79.35 -71.29 -11.37
N GLN A 202 -78.13 -71.43 -11.90
CA GLN A 202 -77.35 -72.67 -11.76
C GLN A 202 -76.99 -72.96 -10.30
N VAL A 203 -76.56 -71.96 -9.54
CA VAL A 203 -76.26 -72.09 -8.11
C VAL A 203 -77.51 -72.44 -7.31
N GLU A 204 -78.65 -71.80 -7.58
CA GLU A 204 -79.94 -72.19 -6.96
C GLU A 204 -80.31 -73.62 -7.31
N SER A 205 -80.10 -74.06 -8.56
CA SER A 205 -80.35 -75.45 -8.95
C SER A 205 -79.46 -76.44 -8.20
N TRP A 206 -78.17 -76.11 -8.04
CA TRP A 206 -77.25 -76.94 -7.27
C TRP A 206 -77.63 -76.98 -5.80
N ASN A 207 -78.03 -75.86 -5.20
CA ASN A 207 -78.54 -75.83 -3.82
C ASN A 207 -79.79 -76.71 -3.68
N ASN A 208 -80.76 -76.60 -4.59
CA ASN A 208 -81.94 -77.47 -4.56
C ASN A 208 -81.58 -78.96 -4.69
N THR A 209 -80.58 -79.30 -5.50
CA THR A 209 -80.11 -80.70 -5.58
C THR A 209 -79.42 -81.15 -4.30
N VAL A 210 -78.66 -80.27 -3.64
CA VAL A 210 -78.03 -80.56 -2.35
C VAL A 210 -79.11 -80.78 -1.28
N ASP A 211 -80.09 -79.88 -1.18
CA ASP A 211 -81.21 -80.01 -0.24
C ASP A 211 -81.97 -81.32 -0.45
N PHE A 212 -82.27 -81.71 -1.70
CA PHE A 212 -82.90 -83.00 -2.01
C PHE A 212 -82.04 -84.20 -1.59
N LEU A 213 -80.72 -84.14 -1.80
CA LEU A 213 -79.81 -85.19 -1.36
C LEU A 213 -79.73 -85.27 0.16
N GLU A 214 -79.78 -84.14 0.86
CA GLU A 214 -79.84 -84.08 2.31
C GLU A 214 -81.15 -84.67 2.85
N GLU A 215 -82.31 -84.29 2.31
CA GLU A 215 -83.61 -84.87 2.68
C GLU A 215 -83.66 -86.38 2.44
N ARG A 216 -83.17 -86.85 1.28
CA ARG A 216 -83.12 -88.29 0.97
C ARG A 216 -82.17 -89.03 1.91
N ARG A 217 -81.05 -88.42 2.29
CA ARG A 217 -80.12 -88.99 3.29
C ARG A 217 -80.77 -89.08 4.67
N GLN A 218 -81.52 -88.07 5.09
CA GLN A 218 -82.27 -88.08 6.34
C GLN A 218 -83.36 -89.16 6.34
N GLN A 219 -84.11 -89.32 5.24
CA GLN A 219 -85.10 -90.40 5.10
C GLN A 219 -84.47 -91.80 5.22
N GLN A 220 -83.33 -92.04 4.58
CA GLN A 220 -82.61 -93.31 4.73
C GLN A 220 -82.08 -93.55 6.14
N GLN A 221 -81.72 -92.50 6.87
CA GLN A 221 -81.33 -92.62 8.27
C GLN A 221 -82.54 -92.96 9.15
N MET A 222 -83.71 -92.36 8.89
CA MET A 222 -84.96 -92.69 9.59
C MET A 222 -85.44 -94.12 9.30
N GLU A 223 -85.37 -94.58 8.05
CA GLU A 223 -85.69 -95.98 7.69
C GLU A 223 -84.75 -96.98 8.35
N LYS A 224 -83.45 -96.65 8.47
CA LYS A 224 -82.48 -97.48 9.21
C LYS A 224 -82.68 -97.47 10.73
N GLN A 225 -83.39 -96.48 11.28
CA GLN A 225 -83.73 -96.42 12.71
C GLN A 225 -85.04 -97.14 13.04
N LEU A 226 -85.85 -97.49 12.03
CA LEU A 226 -87.15 -98.20 12.15
C LEU A 226 -87.07 -99.71 11.87
N LEU A 227 -85.89 -100.22 11.48
CA LEU A 227 -85.54 -101.64 11.37
C LEU A 227 -84.68 -102.07 12.57
#